data_AF-A0A7U9R2X3-F1
#
_entry.id   AF-A0A7U9R2X3-F1
#
_cell.length_a   1.000
_cell.length_b   1.000
_cell.length_c   1.000
_cell.angle_alpha   90.00
_cell.angle_beta   90.00
_cell.angle_gamma   90.00
#
_symmetry.space_group_name_H-M   'P 1'
#
loop_
_entity.id
_entity.type
_entity.pdbx_description
1 polymer ?
#
loop_
_entity_poly.entity_id
_entity_poly.type
_entity_poly.pdbx_seq_one_letter_code
_entity_poly.pdbx_strand_id
1 'polypeptide(L)'
;MLFLIDYENVGNAGMKGCNYLDAQDQLIVFYSEAKKHMEQRSLENITASGCTFEICKLCKTGKNALDFYIASKLGELIGEGYGGIAAVVSSDGGFQAVRDYWEKRSDRKRRIVLSSCIEDAIVSGNENNERTRELKRLREKLPIGSFYSAYAERTRIKVMLKELFKDTPYENRIEDIQNMIEGKEKSSKVIYLSSLHLFGKKGGLEVYNRIKAGNALQKAEHA
;
A
#
# COMPACT_ATOMS: atom_id res chain seq x y z
N MET A 1 -6.48 13.00 -7.92
CA MET A 1 -6.75 13.80 -6.68
C MET A 1 -5.83 15.02 -6.63
N LEU A 2 -6.20 16.05 -5.86
CA LEU A 2 -5.34 17.20 -5.59
C LEU A 2 -4.72 17.04 -4.20
N PHE A 3 -3.40 17.13 -4.10
CA PHE A 3 -2.65 17.04 -2.84
C PHE A 3 -1.93 18.37 -2.58
N LEU A 4 -2.26 19.02 -1.46
CA LEU A 4 -1.61 20.23 -0.98
C LEU A 4 -0.78 19.85 0.24
N ILE A 5 0.54 19.80 0.08
CA ILE A 5 1.46 19.31 1.11
C ILE A 5 2.01 20.47 1.91
N ASP A 6 1.72 20.48 3.21
CA ASP A 6 2.35 21.35 4.18
C ASP A 6 3.71 20.77 4.59
N TYR A 7 4.71 20.91 3.73
CA TYR A 7 6.01 20.30 3.94
C TYR A 7 6.74 20.87 5.15
N GLU A 8 6.46 22.13 5.53
CA GLU A 8 6.98 22.72 6.76
C GLU A 8 6.47 21.99 8.00
N ASN A 9 5.22 21.55 8.03
CA ASN A 9 4.67 20.78 9.13
C ASN A 9 5.14 19.32 9.10
N VAL A 10 4.87 18.60 8.00
CA VAL A 10 5.01 17.13 7.96
C VAL A 10 6.36 16.61 7.46
N GLY A 11 7.14 17.43 6.75
CA GLY A 11 8.42 17.02 6.15
C GLY A 11 8.32 15.72 5.35
N ASN A 12 9.36 14.88 5.40
CA ASN A 12 9.40 13.60 4.68
C ASN A 12 8.30 12.60 5.11
N ALA A 13 7.81 12.67 6.35
CA ALA A 13 6.71 11.81 6.80
C ALA A 13 5.43 12.09 6.00
N GLY A 14 5.22 13.34 5.57
CA GLY A 14 4.14 13.74 4.67
C GLY A 14 4.18 13.06 3.31
N MET A 15 5.39 12.75 2.83
CA MET A 15 5.62 12.17 1.51
C MET A 15 5.43 10.65 1.47
N LYS A 16 5.14 10.02 2.62
CA LYS A 16 4.83 8.59 2.69
C LYS A 16 3.64 8.28 1.76
N GLY A 17 3.84 7.35 0.84
CA GLY A 17 2.84 6.96 -0.17
C GLY A 17 2.96 7.67 -1.51
N CYS A 18 3.98 8.51 -1.74
CA CYS A 18 4.22 9.17 -3.04
C CYS A 18 4.38 8.19 -4.21
N ASN A 19 4.80 6.95 -3.96
CA ASN A 19 4.87 5.87 -4.96
C ASN A 19 3.50 5.35 -5.43
N TYR A 20 2.39 5.80 -4.81
CA TYR A 20 1.02 5.49 -5.24
C TYR A 20 0.35 6.64 -5.99
N LEU A 21 1.07 7.75 -6.23
CA LEU A 21 0.60 8.81 -7.12
C LEU A 21 0.54 8.28 -8.56
N ASP A 22 -0.32 8.91 -9.37
CA ASP A 22 -0.42 8.64 -10.80
C ASP A 22 -0.63 9.93 -11.61
N ALA A 23 -0.67 9.80 -12.93
CA ALA A 23 -0.79 10.93 -13.86
C ALA A 23 -2.11 11.72 -13.74
N GLN A 24 -3.12 11.23 -13.02
CA GLN A 24 -4.37 11.94 -12.75
C GLN A 24 -4.32 12.77 -11.47
N ASP A 25 -3.20 12.75 -10.75
CA ASP A 25 -3.00 13.57 -9.57
C ASP A 25 -2.32 14.90 -9.87
N GLN A 26 -2.62 15.87 -9.01
CA GLN A 26 -1.89 17.12 -8.90
C GLN A 26 -1.32 17.20 -7.49
N LEU A 27 -0.01 17.46 -7.39
CA LEU A 27 0.73 17.57 -6.15
C LEU A 27 1.37 18.96 -6.06
N ILE A 28 1.01 19.71 -5.03
CA ILE A 28 1.58 21.03 -4.74
C ILE A 28 2.27 20.98 -3.39
N VAL A 29 3.59 21.21 -3.38
CA VAL A 29 4.40 21.18 -2.16
C VAL A 29 4.69 22.60 -1.67
N PHE A 30 4.15 22.94 -0.50
CA PHE A 30 4.37 24.21 0.16
C PHE A 30 5.49 24.07 1.18
N TYR A 31 6.51 24.92 1.09
CA TYR A 31 7.68 24.83 1.95
C TYR A 31 8.30 26.18 2.26
N SER A 32 9.10 26.23 3.33
CA SER A 32 9.87 27.41 3.74
C SER A 32 11.36 27.14 3.66
N GLU A 33 12.17 28.19 3.83
CA GLU A 33 13.63 28.05 3.88
C GLU A 33 14.10 27.11 5.01
N ALA A 34 13.32 27.05 6.11
CA ALA A 34 13.63 26.20 7.26
C ALA A 34 13.47 24.70 6.97
N LYS A 35 12.56 24.32 6.04
CA LYS A 35 12.35 22.94 5.60
C LYS A 35 12.30 22.85 4.08
N LYS A 36 13.47 22.81 3.44
CA LYS A 36 13.64 22.80 1.97
C LYS A 36 14.22 21.51 1.39
N HIS A 37 14.59 20.55 2.23
CA HIS A 37 15.20 19.31 1.79
C HIS A 37 14.19 18.17 1.85
N MET A 38 13.90 17.59 0.69
CA MET A 38 13.11 16.36 0.53
C MET A 38 14.05 15.20 0.19
N GLU A 39 13.74 14.01 0.68
CA GLU A 39 14.48 12.81 0.31
C GLU A 39 14.41 12.55 -1.19
N GLN A 40 15.55 12.17 -1.79
CA GLN A 40 15.66 11.88 -3.22
C GLN A 40 14.63 10.85 -3.69
N ARG A 41 14.41 9.77 -2.90
CA ARG A 41 13.40 8.74 -3.22
C ARG A 41 12.00 9.32 -3.45
N SER A 42 11.63 10.37 -2.72
CA SER A 42 10.30 10.99 -2.83
C SER A 42 10.21 11.77 -4.14
N LEU A 43 11.26 12.51 -4.50
CA LEU A 43 11.33 13.25 -5.76
C LEU A 43 11.33 12.30 -6.97
N GLU A 44 12.06 11.19 -6.90
CA GLU A 44 12.08 10.14 -7.92
C GLU A 44 10.70 9.49 -8.08
N ASN A 45 10.03 9.14 -6.98
CA ASN A 45 8.67 8.58 -7.03
C ASN A 45 7.65 9.55 -7.63
N ILE A 46 7.71 10.84 -7.26
CA ILE A 46 6.84 11.88 -7.84
C ILE A 46 7.08 11.96 -9.35
N THR A 47 8.34 12.03 -9.77
CA THR A 47 8.70 12.12 -11.19
C THR A 47 8.23 10.88 -11.96
N ALA A 48 8.42 9.69 -11.40
CA ALA A 48 8.02 8.42 -12.01
C ALA A 48 6.50 8.26 -12.11
N SER A 49 5.72 8.90 -11.22
CA SER A 49 4.25 8.82 -11.22
C SER A 49 3.59 9.50 -12.41
N GLY A 50 4.27 10.47 -13.03
CA GLY A 50 3.72 11.31 -14.09
C GLY A 50 2.65 12.30 -13.61
N CYS A 51 2.48 12.50 -12.29
CA CYS A 51 1.54 13.47 -11.75
C CYS A 51 1.95 14.90 -12.10
N THR A 52 0.98 15.83 -12.04
CA THR A 52 1.31 17.26 -12.15
C THR A 52 1.97 17.70 -10.85
N PHE A 53 3.21 18.17 -10.93
CA PHE A 53 4.02 18.54 -9.77
C PHE A 53 4.34 20.03 -9.75
N GLU A 54 3.95 20.73 -8.67
CA GLU A 54 4.20 22.14 -8.44
C GLU A 54 4.83 22.36 -7.06
N ILE A 55 5.62 23.44 -6.94
CA ILE A 55 6.20 23.87 -5.67
C ILE A 55 5.77 25.30 -5.34
N CYS A 56 5.57 25.57 -4.05
CA CYS A 56 5.24 26.89 -3.54
C CYS A 56 6.14 27.24 -2.36
N LYS A 57 7.17 28.05 -2.62
CA LYS A 57 8.09 28.53 -1.58
C LYS A 57 7.50 29.78 -0.90
N LEU A 58 7.49 29.79 0.43
CA LEU A 58 7.08 30.98 1.19
C LEU A 58 8.03 32.16 0.93
N CYS A 59 7.46 33.29 0.52
CA CYS A 59 8.22 34.53 0.29
C CYS A 59 8.65 35.20 1.60
N LYS A 60 7.82 35.13 2.64
CA LYS A 60 8.08 35.67 3.98
C LYS A 60 7.67 34.65 5.03
N THR A 61 8.50 34.47 6.04
CA THR A 61 8.16 33.65 7.20
C THR A 61 7.26 34.45 8.13
N GLY A 62 6.23 33.79 8.63
CA GLY A 62 5.28 34.35 9.57
C GLY A 62 4.52 33.21 10.23
N LYS A 63 4.05 33.41 11.45
CA LYS A 63 3.25 32.41 12.14
C LYS A 63 2.04 32.06 11.26
N ASN A 64 1.89 30.78 10.92
CA ASN A 64 0.80 30.24 10.09
C ASN A 64 0.76 30.80 8.66
N ALA A 65 1.85 31.39 8.16
CA ALA A 65 1.89 31.95 6.81
C ALA A 65 1.61 30.88 5.74
N LEU A 66 2.11 29.66 5.96
CA LEU A 66 1.96 28.54 5.03
C LEU A 66 0.50 28.06 4.95
N ASP A 67 -0.22 28.05 6.08
CA ASP A 67 -1.64 27.71 6.13
C ASP A 67 -2.46 28.63 5.23
N PHE A 68 -2.16 29.94 5.24
CA PHE A 68 -2.82 30.91 4.37
C PHE A 68 -2.52 30.67 2.89
N TYR A 69 -1.29 30.26 2.54
CA TYR A 69 -0.94 29.91 1.17
C TYR A 69 -1.72 28.68 0.70
N ILE A 70 -1.79 27.63 1.52
CA ILE A 70 -2.55 26.42 1.21
C ILE A 70 -4.03 26.73 1.04
N ALA A 71 -4.65 27.44 2.00
CA ALA A 71 -6.06 27.79 1.93
C ALA A 71 -6.39 28.66 0.71
N SER A 72 -5.51 29.61 0.38
CA SER A 72 -5.67 30.49 -0.79
C SER A 72 -5.55 29.72 -2.10
N LYS A 73 -4.50 28.88 -2.25
CA LYS A 73 -4.30 28.08 -3.47
C LYS A 73 -5.40 27.03 -3.67
N LEU A 74 -5.87 26.40 -2.59
CA LEU A 74 -7.04 25.52 -2.65
C LEU A 74 -8.28 26.27 -3.18
N GLY A 75 -8.52 27.48 -2.68
CA GLY A 75 -9.63 28.32 -3.14
C GLY A 75 -9.50 28.76 -4.59
N GLU A 76 -8.30 29.13 -5.02
CA GLU A 76 -7.98 29.44 -6.42
C GLU A 76 -8.33 28.26 -7.34
N LEU A 77 -7.80 27.07 -7.06
CA LEU A 77 -8.02 25.87 -7.90
C LEU A 77 -9.50 25.46 -7.94
N ILE A 78 -10.21 25.52 -6.81
CA ILE A 78 -11.66 25.26 -6.79
C ILE A 78 -12.41 26.34 -7.58
N GLY A 79 -11.98 27.60 -7.50
CA GLY A 79 -12.53 28.73 -8.25
C GLY A 79 -12.38 28.55 -9.76
N GLU A 80 -11.22 28.07 -10.21
CA GLU A 80 -10.88 27.71 -11.59
C GLU A 80 -11.63 26.49 -12.12
N GLY A 81 -12.34 25.77 -11.26
CA GLY A 81 -13.23 24.69 -11.64
C GLY A 81 -12.82 23.31 -11.17
N TYR A 82 -11.78 23.18 -10.31
CA TYR A 82 -11.43 21.89 -9.73
C TYR A 82 -12.63 21.27 -9.00
N GLY A 83 -13.05 20.09 -9.46
CA GLY A 83 -14.23 19.36 -8.99
C GLY A 83 -13.93 18.08 -8.22
N GLY A 84 -12.66 17.67 -8.15
CA GLY A 84 -12.23 16.42 -7.52
C GLY A 84 -12.11 16.51 -6.00
N ILE A 85 -11.57 15.45 -5.39
CA ILE A 85 -11.24 15.41 -3.97
C ILE A 85 -9.92 16.15 -3.75
N ALA A 86 -9.90 17.11 -2.83
CA ALA A 86 -8.66 17.77 -2.41
C ALA A 86 -8.21 17.20 -1.06
N ALA A 87 -6.93 16.95 -0.91
CA ALA A 87 -6.29 16.50 0.32
C ALA A 87 -5.30 17.55 0.79
N VAL A 88 -5.47 18.03 2.02
CA VAL A 88 -4.45 18.82 2.72
C VAL A 88 -3.65 17.85 3.57
N VAL A 89 -2.36 17.74 3.27
CA VAL A 89 -1.42 16.87 3.98
C VAL A 89 -0.68 17.71 5.01
N SER A 90 -1.20 17.73 6.24
CA SER A 90 -0.65 18.43 7.40
C SER A 90 -1.10 17.73 8.69
N SER A 91 -0.32 17.86 9.75
CA SER A 91 -0.73 17.48 11.11
C SER A 91 -1.34 18.64 11.89
N ASP A 92 -1.45 19.83 11.29
CA ASP A 92 -2.08 20.98 11.92
C ASP A 92 -3.61 20.86 11.94
N GLY A 93 -4.19 20.92 13.14
CA GLY A 93 -5.64 20.91 13.36
C GLY A 93 -6.35 22.17 12.82
N GLY A 94 -5.63 23.25 12.54
CA GLY A 94 -6.15 24.49 11.98
C GLY A 94 -6.85 24.30 10.63
N PHE A 95 -6.42 23.32 9.83
CA PHE A 95 -7.06 22.99 8.55
C PHE A 95 -8.47 22.40 8.68
N GLN A 96 -8.91 22.07 9.90
CA GLN A 96 -10.32 21.76 10.17
C GLN A 96 -11.25 22.87 9.70
N ALA A 97 -10.85 24.14 9.89
CA ALA A 97 -11.63 25.28 9.46
C ALA A 97 -11.79 25.34 7.92
N VAL A 98 -10.73 24.96 7.19
CA VAL A 98 -10.75 24.90 5.72
C VAL A 98 -11.72 23.81 5.24
N ARG A 99 -11.67 22.62 5.84
CA ARG A 99 -12.63 21.54 5.54
C ARG A 99 -14.06 21.96 5.85
N ASP A 100 -14.30 22.53 7.03
CA ASP A 100 -15.64 22.96 7.44
C ASP A 100 -16.22 24.01 6.50
N TYR A 101 -15.40 24.96 6.02
CA TYR A 101 -15.84 25.95 5.04
C TYR A 101 -16.30 25.29 3.73
N TRP A 102 -15.45 24.44 3.12
CA TRP A 102 -15.75 23.85 1.81
C TRP A 102 -16.84 22.78 1.83
N GLU A 103 -17.03 22.08 2.94
CA GLU A 103 -18.07 21.03 3.05
C GLU A 103 -19.41 21.58 3.52
N LYS A 104 -19.42 22.63 4.36
CA LYS A 104 -20.63 23.10 5.05
C LYS A 104 -21.06 24.52 4.70
N ARG A 105 -20.16 25.41 4.28
CA ARG A 105 -20.44 26.85 4.09
C ARG A 105 -20.45 27.29 2.63
N SER A 106 -19.55 26.76 1.81
CA SER A 106 -19.46 27.12 0.39
C SER A 106 -20.68 26.61 -0.39
N ASP A 107 -21.21 27.46 -1.28
CA ASP A 107 -22.24 27.05 -2.25
C ASP A 107 -21.72 25.97 -3.20
N ARG A 108 -20.41 26.00 -3.48
CA ARG A 108 -19.69 24.97 -4.23
C ARG A 108 -19.08 23.97 -3.25
N LYS A 109 -19.91 23.06 -2.73
CA LYS A 109 -19.44 22.02 -1.82
C LYS A 109 -18.31 21.20 -2.45
N ARG A 110 -17.24 21.01 -1.69
CA ARG A 110 -16.08 20.20 -2.08
C ARG A 110 -15.66 19.31 -0.94
N ARG A 111 -15.27 18.08 -1.27
CA ARG A 111 -14.77 17.11 -0.30
C ARG A 111 -13.30 17.41 -0.01
N ILE A 112 -13.01 17.71 1.25
CA ILE A 112 -11.64 18.03 1.70
C ILE A 112 -11.19 16.97 2.69
N VAL A 113 -10.14 16.26 2.33
CA VAL A 113 -9.49 15.26 3.18
C VAL A 113 -8.34 15.93 3.94
N LEU A 114 -8.26 15.68 5.25
CA LEU A 114 -7.13 16.09 6.08
C LEU A 114 -6.39 14.83 6.49
N SER A 115 -5.07 14.79 6.30
CA SER A 115 -4.25 13.61 6.60
C SER A 115 -2.80 14.02 6.89
N SER A 116 -2.05 13.18 7.60
CA SER A 116 -0.64 13.47 7.92
C SER A 116 0.33 13.03 6.81
N CYS A 117 -0.12 12.19 5.87
CA CYS A 117 0.68 11.77 4.71
C CYS A 117 -0.18 11.46 3.47
N ILE A 118 0.47 11.35 2.30
CA ILE A 118 -0.19 11.04 1.00
C ILE A 118 -0.93 9.70 1.05
N GLU A 119 -0.33 8.66 1.64
CA GLU A 119 -0.96 7.34 1.78
C GLU A 119 -2.29 7.42 2.54
N ASP A 120 -2.31 8.14 3.66
CA ASP A 120 -3.52 8.35 4.45
C ASP A 120 -4.57 9.17 3.71
N ALA A 121 -4.12 10.17 2.93
CA ALA A 121 -4.99 10.97 2.09
C ALA A 121 -5.66 10.13 0.99
N ILE A 122 -4.94 9.22 0.32
CA ILE A 122 -5.51 8.33 -0.70
C ILE A 122 -6.57 7.39 -0.10
N VAL A 123 -6.27 6.80 1.07
CA VAL A 123 -7.21 5.90 1.75
C VAL A 123 -8.46 6.65 2.22
N SER A 124 -8.28 7.85 2.79
CA SER A 124 -9.36 8.71 3.27
C SER A 124 -10.19 9.33 2.13
N GLY A 125 -9.56 9.59 0.98
CA GLY A 125 -10.22 9.99 -0.26
C GLY A 125 -11.17 8.92 -0.77
N ASN A 126 -10.85 7.64 -0.54
CA ASN A 126 -11.74 6.51 -0.83
C ASN A 126 -12.24 6.50 -2.28
N GLU A 127 -11.36 6.83 -3.23
CA GLU A 127 -11.66 6.70 -4.66
C GLU A 127 -11.78 5.22 -5.04
N ASN A 128 -12.64 4.90 -6.01
CA ASN A 128 -12.83 3.52 -6.48
C ASN A 128 -11.76 3.14 -7.54
N ASN A 129 -10.51 3.06 -7.11
CA ASN A 129 -9.37 2.69 -7.96
C ASN A 129 -8.56 1.54 -7.34
N GLU A 130 -7.58 1.02 -8.08
CA GLU A 130 -6.73 -0.09 -7.63
C GLU A 130 -5.83 0.32 -6.46
N ARG A 131 -5.15 1.47 -6.56
CA ARG A 131 -4.25 1.99 -5.51
C ARG A 131 -4.92 2.11 -4.14
N THR A 132 -6.16 2.61 -4.06
CA THR A 132 -6.88 2.75 -2.79
C THR A 132 -7.24 1.38 -2.22
N ARG A 133 -7.61 0.41 -3.06
CA ARG A 133 -7.90 -0.97 -2.62
C ARG A 133 -6.66 -1.67 -2.10
N GLU A 134 -5.54 -1.54 -2.79
CA GLU A 134 -4.26 -2.09 -2.37
C GLU A 134 -3.80 -1.49 -1.04
N LEU A 135 -3.81 -0.16 -0.91
CA LEU A 135 -3.42 0.52 0.33
C LEU A 135 -4.28 0.10 1.52
N LYS A 136 -5.60 -0.05 1.33
CA LYS A 136 -6.47 -0.58 2.38
C LYS A 136 -6.12 -2.00 2.79
N ARG A 137 -5.83 -2.88 1.81
CA ARG A 137 -5.40 -4.26 2.07
C ARG A 137 -4.08 -4.31 2.84
N LEU A 138 -3.09 -3.50 2.45
CA LEU A 138 -1.79 -3.45 3.12
C LEU A 138 -1.87 -2.89 4.55
N ARG A 139 -2.88 -2.07 4.84
CA ARG A 139 -3.13 -1.49 6.16
C ARG A 139 -4.07 -2.33 7.04
N GLU A 140 -4.55 -3.46 6.54
CA GLU A 140 -5.38 -4.36 7.31
C GLU A 140 -4.62 -4.85 8.55
N LYS A 141 -5.21 -4.66 9.73
CA LYS A 141 -4.59 -5.08 10.99
C LYS A 141 -4.78 -6.58 11.16
N LEU A 142 -3.71 -7.33 10.94
CA LEU A 142 -3.69 -8.76 11.18
C LEU A 142 -3.30 -9.05 12.65
N PRO A 143 -3.96 -10.01 13.33
CA PRO A 143 -3.51 -10.47 14.63
C PRO A 143 -2.12 -11.08 14.51
N ILE A 144 -1.16 -10.56 15.28
CA ILE A 144 0.25 -11.01 15.26
C ILE A 144 0.33 -12.52 15.52
N GLY A 145 -0.46 -13.03 16.47
CA GLY A 145 -0.51 -14.47 16.78
C GLY A 145 -0.96 -15.31 15.59
N SER A 146 -2.06 -14.92 14.91
CA SER A 146 -2.54 -15.62 13.72
C SER A 146 -1.53 -15.57 12.58
N PHE A 147 -0.87 -14.42 12.37
CA PHE A 147 0.19 -14.30 11.39
C PHE A 147 1.38 -15.21 11.72
N TYR A 148 1.83 -15.22 12.98
CA TYR A 148 2.93 -16.08 13.43
C TYR A 148 2.58 -17.56 13.30
N SER A 149 1.36 -17.98 13.67
CA SER A 149 0.92 -19.37 13.49
C SER A 149 0.94 -19.79 12.03
N ALA A 150 0.47 -18.94 11.11
CA ALA A 150 0.55 -19.20 9.68
C ALA A 150 2.00 -19.28 9.18
N TYR A 151 2.86 -18.36 9.63
CA TYR A 151 4.29 -18.36 9.32
C TYR A 151 5.01 -19.61 9.85
N ALA A 152 4.72 -20.03 11.07
CA ALA A 152 5.30 -21.19 11.70
C ALA A 152 4.89 -22.48 10.97
N GLU A 153 3.61 -22.61 10.61
CA GLU A 153 3.15 -23.76 9.82
C GLU A 153 3.78 -23.78 8.42
N ARG A 154 3.86 -22.63 7.75
CA ARG A 154 4.58 -22.48 6.48
C ARG A 154 6.04 -22.90 6.59
N THR A 155 6.70 -22.53 7.68
CA THR A 155 8.10 -22.92 7.95
C THR A 155 8.22 -24.41 8.22
N ARG A 156 7.31 -24.99 9.02
CA ARG A 156 7.24 -26.42 9.33
C ARG A 156 7.05 -27.26 8.07
N ILE A 157 6.11 -26.86 7.21
CA ILE A 157 5.87 -27.48 5.90
C ILE A 157 7.13 -27.41 5.05
N LYS A 158 7.79 -26.25 4.97
CA LYS A 158 9.03 -26.09 4.19
C LYS A 158 10.13 -27.04 4.64
N VAL A 159 10.33 -27.19 5.95
CA VAL A 159 11.31 -28.14 6.51
C VAL A 159 10.94 -29.58 6.16
N MET A 160 9.68 -29.95 6.36
CA MET A 160 9.19 -31.29 6.00
C MET A 160 9.37 -31.59 4.50
N LEU A 161 9.07 -30.64 3.61
CA LEU A 161 9.26 -30.82 2.17
C LEU A 161 10.73 -30.99 1.81
N LYS A 162 11.64 -30.22 2.43
CA LYS A 162 13.09 -30.38 2.21
C LYS A 162 13.56 -31.80 2.54
N GLU A 163 13.10 -32.36 3.66
CA GLU A 163 13.44 -33.74 4.04
C GLU A 163 12.79 -34.77 3.10
N LEU A 164 11.50 -34.61 2.76
CA LEU A 164 10.80 -35.55 1.86
C LEU A 164 11.41 -35.65 0.46
N PHE A 165 11.93 -34.53 -0.05
CA PHE A 165 12.45 -34.39 -1.41
C PHE A 165 13.98 -34.30 -1.47
N LYS A 166 14.67 -34.56 -0.36
CA LYS A 166 16.14 -34.67 -0.32
C LYS A 166 16.63 -35.76 -1.27
N ASP A 167 17.71 -35.48 -2.00
CA ASP A 167 18.31 -36.39 -2.99
C ASP A 167 17.35 -36.79 -4.12
N THR A 168 16.32 -35.96 -4.38
CA THR A 168 15.38 -36.14 -5.48
C THR A 168 15.58 -35.10 -6.57
N PRO A 169 15.12 -35.37 -7.81
CA PRO A 169 15.12 -34.36 -8.87
C PRO A 169 14.31 -33.09 -8.54
N TYR A 170 13.48 -33.11 -7.49
CA TYR A 170 12.61 -32.01 -7.09
C TYR A 170 13.14 -31.21 -5.88
N GLU A 171 14.35 -31.52 -5.38
CA GLU A 171 14.96 -30.83 -4.24
C GLU A 171 15.12 -29.32 -4.47
N ASN A 172 15.34 -28.90 -5.71
CA ASN A 172 15.43 -27.48 -6.08
C ASN A 172 14.07 -26.82 -6.38
N ARG A 173 12.96 -27.56 -6.21
CA ARG A 173 11.59 -27.13 -6.55
C ARG A 173 10.67 -27.05 -5.33
N ILE A 174 11.23 -27.02 -4.11
CA ILE A 174 10.47 -27.00 -2.85
C ILE A 174 9.50 -25.83 -2.79
N GLU A 175 9.90 -24.65 -3.27
CA GLU A 175 9.04 -23.46 -3.24
C GLU A 175 7.80 -23.63 -4.12
N ASP A 176 7.94 -24.23 -5.31
CA ASP A 176 6.81 -24.54 -6.19
C ASP A 176 5.87 -25.57 -5.55
N ILE A 177 6.43 -26.61 -4.94
CA ILE A 177 5.68 -27.66 -4.24
C ILE A 177 4.93 -27.07 -3.04
N GLN A 178 5.58 -26.16 -2.30
CA GLN A 178 5.00 -25.47 -1.15
C GLN A 178 3.84 -24.56 -1.57
N ASN A 179 4.04 -23.72 -2.58
CA ASN A 179 2.99 -22.82 -3.11
C ASN A 179 1.77 -23.60 -3.61
N MET A 180 1.99 -24.77 -4.20
CA MET A 180 0.93 -25.66 -4.66
C MET A 180 0.03 -26.18 -3.52
N ILE A 181 0.56 -26.43 -2.32
CA ILE A 181 -0.20 -26.98 -1.19
C ILE A 181 -0.72 -25.91 -0.22
N GLU A 182 -0.16 -24.70 -0.26
CA GLU A 182 -0.56 -23.57 0.61
C GLU A 182 -1.66 -22.67 0.02
N GLY A 183 -2.17 -22.99 -1.18
CA GLY A 183 -3.24 -22.26 -1.85
C GLY A 183 -4.58 -22.20 -1.08
N LYS A 184 -5.41 -21.21 -1.43
CA LYS A 184 -6.74 -20.99 -0.81
C LYS A 184 -7.71 -22.18 -1.00
N GLU A 185 -7.54 -22.97 -2.06
CA GLU A 185 -8.33 -24.18 -2.32
C GLU A 185 -7.50 -25.45 -2.03
N LYS A 186 -7.79 -26.10 -0.90
CA LYS A 186 -7.01 -27.23 -0.36
C LYS A 186 -7.60 -28.60 -0.67
N SER A 187 -8.26 -28.79 -1.81
CA SER A 187 -8.78 -30.12 -2.13
C SER A 187 -7.66 -31.03 -2.64
N SER A 188 -7.67 -32.31 -2.27
CA SER A 188 -6.71 -33.30 -2.80
C SER A 188 -6.74 -33.36 -4.33
N LYS A 189 -7.89 -33.04 -4.93
CA LYS A 189 -8.07 -32.91 -6.37
C LYS A 189 -7.30 -31.72 -6.96
N VAL A 190 -7.36 -30.55 -6.32
CA VAL A 190 -6.62 -29.35 -6.75
C VAL A 190 -5.12 -29.58 -6.64
N ILE A 191 -4.65 -30.14 -5.52
CA ILE A 191 -3.22 -30.46 -5.34
C ILE A 191 -2.76 -31.47 -6.41
N TYR A 192 -3.54 -32.51 -6.68
CA TYR A 192 -3.23 -33.48 -7.73
C TYR A 192 -3.12 -32.83 -9.11
N LEU A 193 -4.09 -32.02 -9.52
CA LEU A 193 -4.09 -31.35 -10.81
C LEU A 193 -2.92 -30.37 -10.96
N SER A 194 -2.63 -29.58 -9.92
CA SER A 194 -1.49 -28.67 -9.90
C SER A 194 -0.15 -29.41 -9.99
N SER A 195 0.00 -30.57 -9.35
CA SER A 195 1.21 -31.40 -9.47
C SER A 195 1.42 -31.87 -10.91
N LEU A 196 0.37 -32.31 -11.59
CA LEU A 196 0.45 -32.75 -12.98
C LEU A 196 0.83 -31.61 -13.93
N HIS A 197 0.30 -30.41 -13.67
CA HIS A 197 0.61 -29.22 -14.46
C HIS A 197 2.07 -28.78 -14.29
N LEU A 198 2.58 -28.76 -13.05
CA LEU A 198 3.92 -28.27 -12.73
C LEU A 198 5.06 -29.27 -13.05
N PHE A 199 4.78 -30.57 -12.94
CA PHE A 199 5.82 -31.63 -13.01
C PHE A 199 5.52 -32.70 -14.07
N GLY A 200 4.49 -32.50 -14.89
CA GLY A 200 4.05 -33.48 -15.89
C GLY A 200 3.40 -34.72 -15.29
N LYS A 201 2.97 -35.66 -16.15
CA LYS A 201 2.14 -36.81 -15.72
C LYS A 201 2.86 -37.76 -14.76
N LYS A 202 4.10 -38.15 -15.07
CA LYS A 202 4.90 -39.05 -14.21
C LYS A 202 5.40 -38.34 -12.96
N GLY A 203 6.04 -37.18 -13.12
CA GLY A 203 6.62 -36.45 -11.99
C GLY A 203 5.57 -35.86 -11.05
N GLY A 204 4.46 -35.37 -11.58
CA GLY A 204 3.35 -34.87 -10.78
C GLY A 204 2.69 -35.95 -9.92
N LEU A 205 2.56 -37.17 -10.44
CA LEU A 205 2.04 -38.30 -9.67
C LEU A 205 3.01 -38.70 -8.55
N GLU A 206 4.31 -38.70 -8.82
CA GLU A 206 5.36 -38.98 -7.84
C GLU A 206 5.35 -37.95 -6.70
N VAL A 207 5.38 -36.66 -7.04
CA VAL A 207 5.33 -35.53 -6.08
C VAL A 207 4.06 -35.62 -5.23
N TYR A 208 2.89 -35.83 -5.84
CA TYR A 208 1.62 -35.95 -5.13
C TYR A 208 1.61 -37.12 -4.14
N ASN A 209 2.07 -38.31 -4.57
CA ASN A 209 2.10 -39.49 -3.72
C ASN A 209 3.06 -39.33 -2.53
N ARG A 210 4.22 -38.69 -2.75
CA ARG A 210 5.22 -38.44 -1.70
C ARG A 210 4.68 -37.47 -0.64
N ILE A 211 4.00 -36.41 -1.05
CA ILE A 211 3.31 -35.47 -0.15
C ILE A 211 2.20 -36.18 0.63
N LYS A 212 1.38 -37.00 -0.04
CA LYS A 212 0.29 -37.75 0.59
C LYS A 212 0.83 -38.73 1.63
N ALA A 213 1.95 -39.40 1.35
CA ALA A 213 2.62 -40.29 2.29
C ALA A 213 3.20 -39.53 3.49
N GLY A 214 3.88 -38.40 3.27
CA GLY A 214 4.41 -37.55 4.34
C GLY A 214 3.33 -36.98 5.27
N ASN A 215 2.19 -36.59 4.72
CA ASN A 215 1.05 -36.12 5.51
C ASN A 215 0.36 -37.24 6.32
N ALA A 216 0.39 -38.49 5.84
CA ALA A 216 -0.13 -39.63 6.57
C ALA A 216 0.77 -40.00 7.77
N LEU A 217 2.09 -39.90 7.61
CA LEU A 217 3.07 -40.12 8.68
C LEU A 217 2.94 -39.09 9.81
N GLN A 218 2.77 -37.80 9.48
CA GLN A 218 2.59 -36.76 10.50
C GLN A 218 1.30 -36.90 11.32
N LYS A 219 0.22 -37.45 10.76
CA LYS A 219 -1.02 -37.69 11.51
C LYS A 219 -0.90 -38.85 12.49
N ALA A 220 0.03 -39.77 12.28
CA ALA A 220 0.26 -40.91 13.16
C ALA A 220 1.15 -40.58 14.37
N GLU A 221 1.99 -39.53 14.28
CA GLU A 221 2.86 -39.08 15.39
C GLU A 221 2.15 -38.17 16.42
N HIS A 222 0.93 -37.72 16.11
CA HIS A 222 0.11 -36.83 16.95
C HIS A 222 -1.18 -37.49 17.49
N ALA A 223 -1.33 -38.81 17.35
CA ALA A 223 -2.43 -39.62 17.88
C ALA A 223 -1.94 -40.47 19.06
#